data_AF-A0A836PTE6-F1
#
_entry.id   AF-A0A836PTE6-F1
#
_cell.length_a   1.000
_cell.length_b   1.000
_cell.length_c   1.000
_cell.angle_alpha   90.00
_cell.angle_beta   90.00
_cell.angle_gamma   90.00
#
_symmetry.space_group_name_H-M   'P 1'
#
loop_
_entity.id
_entity.type
_entity.pdbx_description
1 polymer ?
#
loop_
_entity_poly.entity_id
_entity_poly.type
_entity_poly.pdbx_seq_one_letter_code
_entity_poly.pdbx_strand_id
1 'polypeptide(L)'
;MLNKDTKYHGYVCVPYNHDKATLDLKDMWNLSRNIKSIYFGTVTFSNEIKPYFPTLTNHYMMAKFEDSKKIVKDADKFTNTSPSFVFSVDEKLFERNMDEEQKFVSIYYLEYDDLDIVTDIADTIGKKEKIQQSGLAHMDLFCHDIPKFTFPYKDKIVILEVADNKSHQSICKYCDKISYDMSRKGIIMHNFASLSLLEKLK
;
A
#
# COMPACT_ATOMS: atom_id res chain seq x y z
N MET A 1 -17.14 14.44 6.05
CA MET A 1 -17.71 13.49 7.03
C MET A 1 -17.53 12.09 6.46
N LEU A 2 -16.57 11.31 6.95
CA LEU A 2 -16.41 9.91 6.55
C LEU A 2 -17.62 9.11 7.04
N ASN A 3 -18.37 8.54 6.09
CA ASN A 3 -19.56 7.78 6.38
C ASN A 3 -19.16 6.49 7.10
N LYS A 4 -19.60 6.32 8.36
CA LYS A 4 -19.14 5.23 9.25
C LYS A 4 -19.51 3.83 8.76
N ASP A 5 -20.28 3.71 7.68
CA ASP A 5 -20.71 2.43 7.08
C ASP A 5 -20.10 2.06 5.73
N THR A 6 -19.16 2.85 5.24
CA THR A 6 -18.46 2.51 3.99
C THR A 6 -17.52 1.31 4.23
N LYS A 7 -17.70 0.27 3.41
CA LYS A 7 -16.73 -0.83 3.30
C LYS A 7 -15.64 -0.37 2.36
N TYR A 8 -14.44 -0.18 2.89
CA TYR A 8 -13.28 0.10 2.06
C TYR A 8 -12.59 -1.22 1.72
N HIS A 9 -12.27 -1.40 0.45
CA HIS A 9 -11.30 -2.40 0.03
C HIS A 9 -9.89 -1.82 0.22
N GLY A 10 -8.86 -2.65 0.17
CA GLY A 10 -7.51 -2.14 0.37
C GLY A 10 -6.48 -3.23 0.61
N TYR A 11 -5.43 -2.87 1.33
CA TYR A 11 -4.23 -3.67 1.50
C TYR A 11 -3.85 -3.74 2.96
N VAL A 12 -3.55 -4.93 3.46
CA VAL A 12 -2.91 -5.11 4.75
C VAL A 12 -1.51 -5.67 4.51
N CYS A 13 -0.50 -4.96 5.00
CA CYS A 13 0.90 -5.31 4.90
C CYS A 13 1.41 -5.67 6.30
N VAL A 14 1.77 -6.93 6.49
CA VAL A 14 2.27 -7.45 7.77
C VAL A 14 3.70 -7.96 7.63
N PRO A 15 4.59 -7.72 8.60
CA PRO A 15 5.92 -8.33 8.60
C PRO A 15 5.81 -9.85 8.51
N TYR A 16 6.62 -10.47 7.65
CA TYR A 16 6.57 -11.91 7.40
C TYR A 16 7.91 -12.56 7.69
N ASN A 17 8.01 -13.19 8.86
CA ASN A 17 9.23 -13.79 9.38
C ASN A 17 9.24 -15.33 9.24
N HIS A 18 8.23 -15.92 8.58
CA HIS A 18 8.04 -17.38 8.49
C HIS A 18 7.99 -18.10 9.85
N ASP A 19 7.60 -17.38 10.90
CA ASP A 19 7.34 -17.95 12.21
C ASP A 19 5.93 -18.56 12.27
N LYS A 20 5.64 -19.28 13.35
CA LYS A 20 4.33 -19.92 13.53
C LYS A 20 3.18 -18.90 13.45
N ALA A 21 3.34 -17.71 14.03
CA ALA A 21 2.29 -16.69 14.06
C ALA A 21 1.94 -16.19 12.64
N THR A 22 2.95 -15.90 11.82
CA THR A 22 2.77 -15.42 10.45
C THR A 22 2.27 -16.51 9.50
N LEU A 23 2.62 -17.77 9.74
CA LEU A 23 2.05 -18.92 9.03
C LEU A 23 0.58 -19.15 9.38
N ASP A 24 0.23 -19.13 10.68
CA ASP A 24 -1.15 -19.26 11.15
C ASP A 24 -2.04 -18.11 10.59
N LEU A 25 -1.51 -16.89 10.54
CA LEU A 25 -2.17 -15.73 9.93
C LEU A 25 -2.43 -15.93 8.43
N LYS A 26 -1.42 -16.41 7.70
CA LYS A 26 -1.55 -16.73 6.26
C LYS A 26 -2.65 -17.75 6.02
N ASP A 27 -2.67 -18.83 6.80
CA ASP A 27 -3.67 -19.90 6.65
C ASP A 27 -5.08 -19.40 6.99
N MET A 28 -5.22 -18.56 8.02
CA MET A 28 -6.48 -17.88 8.33
C MET A 28 -6.95 -16.98 7.18
N TRP A 29 -6.06 -16.17 6.59
CA TRP A 29 -6.40 -15.30 5.46
C TRP A 29 -6.72 -16.07 4.19
N ASN A 30 -6.09 -17.23 3.97
CA ASN A 30 -6.44 -18.15 2.88
C ASN A 30 -7.89 -18.61 2.97
N LEU A 31 -8.38 -18.91 4.18
CA LEU A 31 -9.76 -19.33 4.42
C LEU A 31 -10.77 -18.16 4.44
N SER A 32 -10.29 -16.92 4.63
CA SER A 32 -11.15 -15.75 4.71
C SER A 32 -11.72 -15.36 3.36
N ARG A 33 -13.05 -15.18 3.30
CA ARG A 33 -13.74 -14.59 2.13
C ARG A 33 -13.46 -13.09 1.97
N ASN A 34 -12.95 -12.44 3.01
CA ASN A 34 -12.64 -11.01 2.96
C ASN A 34 -11.33 -10.74 2.20
N ILE A 35 -10.47 -11.74 2.06
CA ILE A 35 -9.16 -11.63 1.41
C ILE A 35 -9.25 -12.17 -0.01
N LYS A 36 -8.98 -11.32 -1.00
CA LYS A 36 -8.98 -11.69 -2.42
C LYS A 36 -7.70 -12.40 -2.84
N SER A 37 -6.58 -11.82 -2.46
CA SER A 37 -5.26 -12.33 -2.83
C SER A 37 -4.25 -12.01 -1.74
N ILE A 38 -3.19 -12.82 -1.70
CA ILE A 38 -2.10 -12.71 -0.74
C ILE A 38 -0.79 -12.80 -1.52
N TYR A 39 0.15 -11.94 -1.20
CA TYR A 39 1.46 -11.90 -1.81
C TYR A 39 2.54 -11.86 -0.74
N PHE A 40 3.61 -12.61 -0.97
CA PHE A 40 4.86 -12.40 -0.28
C PHE A 40 5.73 -11.46 -1.12
N GLY A 41 6.36 -10.48 -0.47
CA GLY A 41 7.16 -9.50 -1.18
C GLY A 41 8.20 -8.80 -0.32
N THR A 42 9.07 -8.05 -1.00
CA THR A 42 10.07 -7.20 -0.36
C THR A 42 9.64 -5.74 -0.39
N VAL A 43 9.61 -5.12 0.79
CA VAL A 43 9.30 -3.71 0.95
C VAL A 43 10.59 -2.91 1.07
N THR A 44 10.66 -1.83 0.32
CA THR A 44 11.68 -0.78 0.49
C THR A 44 10.97 0.48 0.96
N PHE A 45 11.23 0.88 2.19
CA PHE A 45 10.69 2.10 2.79
C PHE A 45 11.58 3.30 2.50
N SER A 46 10.98 4.48 2.32
CA SER A 46 11.73 5.73 2.17
C SER A 46 12.50 6.07 3.45
N ASN A 47 13.62 6.77 3.30
CA ASN A 47 14.40 7.25 4.45
C ASN A 47 13.63 8.31 5.26
N GLU A 48 12.72 9.05 4.63
CA GLU A 48 11.94 10.13 5.25
C GLU A 48 10.96 9.62 6.30
N ILE A 49 10.49 8.38 6.14
CA ILE A 49 9.49 7.80 7.05
C ILE A 49 10.13 7.04 8.23
N LYS A 50 11.42 6.71 8.16
CA LYS A 50 12.14 5.99 9.21
C LYS A 50 12.03 6.62 10.61
N PRO A 51 12.06 7.96 10.77
CA PRO A 51 11.85 8.57 12.09
C PRO A 51 10.49 8.25 12.73
N TYR A 52 9.48 7.94 11.90
CA TYR A 52 8.14 7.57 12.36
C TYR A 52 7.98 6.06 12.58
N PHE A 53 8.86 5.23 12.03
CA PHE A 53 8.77 3.77 12.12
C PHE A 53 10.17 3.15 12.28
N PRO A 54 10.69 3.00 13.51
CA PRO A 54 12.07 2.59 13.73
C PRO A 54 12.34 1.09 13.51
N THR A 55 11.32 0.23 13.61
CA THR A 55 11.45 -1.25 13.58
C THR A 55 11.01 -1.88 12.24
N LEU A 56 11.24 -1.17 11.13
CA LEU A 56 10.88 -1.65 9.79
C LEU A 56 11.72 -2.87 9.38
N THR A 57 11.07 -3.84 8.75
CA THR A 57 11.71 -5.00 8.11
C THR A 57 11.57 -4.91 6.59
N ASN A 58 12.23 -5.82 5.85
CA ASN A 58 12.15 -5.81 4.39
C ASN A 58 11.19 -6.87 3.84
N HIS A 59 10.73 -7.83 4.63
CA HIS A 59 9.89 -8.94 4.17
C HIS A 59 8.49 -8.80 4.72
N TYR A 60 7.51 -8.68 3.83
CA TYR A 60 6.11 -8.51 4.18
C TYR A 60 5.23 -9.49 3.41
N MET A 61 4.14 -9.86 4.07
CA MET A 61 2.98 -10.45 3.43
C MET A 61 1.95 -9.34 3.22
N MET A 62 1.57 -9.10 1.97
CA MET A 62 0.52 -8.15 1.60
C MET A 62 -0.73 -8.93 1.22
N ALA A 63 -1.87 -8.62 1.83
CA ALA A 63 -3.16 -9.18 1.42
C ALA A 63 -4.12 -8.09 0.95
N LYS A 64 -4.80 -8.33 -0.17
CA LYS A 64 -5.88 -7.48 -0.66
C LYS A 64 -7.19 -7.86 0.02
N PHE A 65 -7.86 -6.91 0.67
CA PHE A 65 -9.12 -7.14 1.35
C PHE A 65 -10.29 -6.37 0.73
N GLU A 66 -11.53 -6.83 1.00
CA GLU A 66 -12.77 -6.17 0.57
C GLU A 66 -13.40 -5.25 1.62
N ASP A 67 -13.23 -5.58 2.91
CA ASP A 67 -13.87 -4.86 4.02
C ASP A 67 -12.83 -4.53 5.09
N SER A 68 -12.42 -3.26 5.14
CA SER A 68 -11.44 -2.72 6.10
C SER A 68 -11.89 -2.92 7.54
N LYS A 69 -13.19 -2.82 7.85
CA LYS A 69 -13.69 -3.00 9.22
C LYS A 69 -13.42 -4.41 9.73
N LYS A 70 -13.49 -5.42 8.87
CA LYS A 70 -13.17 -6.81 9.26
C LYS A 70 -11.69 -6.98 9.51
N ILE A 71 -10.83 -6.37 8.69
CA ILE A 71 -9.38 -6.42 8.87
C ILE A 71 -8.97 -5.72 10.16
N VAL A 72 -9.47 -4.51 10.41
CA VAL A 72 -9.16 -3.75 11.62
C VAL A 72 -9.66 -4.46 12.88
N LYS A 73 -10.80 -5.17 12.82
CA LYS A 73 -11.26 -6.02 13.94
C LYS A 73 -10.33 -7.20 14.24
N ASP A 74 -9.63 -7.69 13.22
CA ASP A 74 -8.66 -8.78 13.34
C ASP A 74 -7.24 -8.26 13.65
N ALA A 75 -7.06 -6.97 13.95
CA ALA A 75 -5.77 -6.31 14.17
C ALA A 75 -4.88 -7.00 15.21
N ASP A 76 -5.46 -7.48 16.30
CA ASP A 76 -4.71 -8.16 17.37
C ASP A 76 -3.98 -9.41 16.86
N LYS A 77 -4.46 -10.02 15.76
CA LYS A 77 -3.86 -11.23 15.17
C LYS A 77 -2.61 -10.96 14.35
N PHE A 78 -2.37 -9.72 13.96
CA PHE A 78 -1.24 -9.33 13.11
C PHE A 78 -0.45 -8.13 13.65
N THR A 79 -0.82 -7.62 14.81
CA THR A 79 -0.03 -6.61 15.53
C THR A 79 1.27 -7.26 15.99
N ASN A 80 2.40 -6.61 15.70
CA ASN A 80 3.73 -7.11 16.00
C ASN A 80 4.64 -5.96 16.45
N THR A 81 5.86 -6.27 16.87
CA THR A 81 6.91 -5.29 17.22
C THR A 81 7.37 -4.51 15.99
N SER A 82 7.39 -5.16 14.82
CA SER A 82 7.52 -4.48 13.53
C SER A 82 6.13 -4.02 13.07
N PRO A 83 6.01 -2.82 12.49
CA PRO A 83 4.72 -2.22 12.20
C PRO A 83 3.98 -2.97 11.08
N SER A 84 2.69 -3.23 11.31
CA SER A 84 1.74 -3.66 10.29
C SER A 84 0.94 -2.46 9.81
N PHE A 85 0.71 -2.36 8.51
CA PHE A 85 0.04 -1.23 7.87
C PHE A 85 -1.25 -1.71 7.20
N VAL A 86 -2.35 -1.02 7.45
CA VAL A 86 -3.62 -1.22 6.74
C VAL A 86 -3.89 0.03 5.93
N PHE A 87 -3.92 -0.12 4.61
CA PHE A 87 -4.27 0.93 3.68
C PHE A 87 -5.69 0.70 3.17
N SER A 88 -6.62 1.55 3.58
CA SER A 88 -8.02 1.50 3.16
C SER A 88 -8.22 2.47 2.00
N VAL A 89 -8.61 1.97 0.83
CA VAL A 89 -8.80 2.77 -0.38
C VAL A 89 -10.14 3.48 -0.32
N ASP A 90 -10.09 4.80 -0.12
CA ASP A 90 -11.25 5.68 -0.02
C ASP A 90 -11.86 5.99 -1.39
N GLU A 91 -11.00 6.23 -2.38
CA GLU A 91 -11.40 6.61 -3.72
C GLU A 91 -10.50 5.95 -4.76
N LYS A 92 -11.11 5.43 -5.83
CA LYS A 92 -10.38 4.86 -6.95
C LYS A 92 -10.10 5.97 -7.98
N LEU A 93 -8.83 6.23 -8.24
CA LEU A 93 -8.41 7.23 -9.23
C LEU A 93 -8.34 6.66 -10.63
N PHE A 94 -7.95 5.39 -10.75
CA PHE A 94 -7.77 4.74 -12.04
C PHE A 94 -7.87 3.23 -11.93
N GLU A 95 -8.39 2.61 -12.99
CA GLU A 95 -8.33 1.17 -13.21
C GLU A 95 -8.30 0.87 -14.70
N ARG A 96 -7.52 -0.15 -15.07
CA ARG A 96 -7.62 -0.79 -16.36
C ARG A 96 -7.45 -2.30 -16.22
N ASN A 97 -8.04 -3.02 -17.16
CA ASN A 97 -7.77 -4.44 -17.30
C ASN A 97 -6.40 -4.61 -17.98
N MET A 98 -5.55 -5.43 -17.39
CA MET A 98 -4.26 -5.85 -17.92
C MET A 98 -4.21 -7.37 -17.84
N ASP A 99 -3.62 -8.00 -18.86
CA ASP A 99 -3.43 -9.46 -18.87
C ASP A 99 -2.27 -9.86 -17.94
N GLU A 100 -1.33 -8.94 -17.72
CA GLU A 100 -0.21 -9.14 -16.81
C GLU A 100 -0.67 -9.17 -15.35
N GLU A 101 -0.10 -10.10 -14.58
CA GLU A 101 -0.24 -10.08 -13.13
C GLU A 101 0.47 -8.88 -12.52
N GLN A 102 -0.14 -8.34 -11.47
CA GLN A 102 0.47 -7.32 -10.63
C GLN A 102 1.76 -7.85 -10.00
N LYS A 103 2.85 -7.11 -10.15
CA LYS A 103 4.17 -7.47 -9.59
C LYS A 103 4.72 -6.42 -8.64
N PHE A 104 4.10 -5.25 -8.58
CA PHE A 104 4.62 -4.16 -7.78
C PHE A 104 3.50 -3.28 -7.23
N VAL A 105 3.69 -2.79 -6.01
CA VAL A 105 2.88 -1.73 -5.41
C VAL A 105 3.80 -0.61 -4.99
N SER A 106 3.50 0.61 -5.43
CA SER A 106 4.19 1.81 -4.94
C SER A 106 3.21 2.65 -4.14
N ILE A 107 3.63 3.06 -2.96
CA ILE A 107 2.83 3.82 -1.99
C ILE A 107 3.51 5.16 -1.80
N TYR A 108 2.73 6.23 -1.96
CA TYR A 108 3.18 7.61 -1.78
C TYR A 108 2.30 8.30 -0.75
N TYR A 109 2.82 9.35 -0.13
CA TYR A 109 2.03 10.28 0.66
C TYR A 109 2.13 11.69 0.08
N LEU A 110 1.06 12.46 0.25
CA LEU A 110 0.96 13.85 -0.20
C LEU A 110 1.08 14.80 1.00
N GLU A 111 1.73 15.95 0.79
CA GLU A 111 1.64 17.06 1.75
C GLU A 111 0.27 17.78 1.63
N TYR A 112 -0.21 17.94 0.40
CA TYR A 112 -1.45 18.62 0.02
C TYR A 112 -2.30 17.74 -0.89
N ASP A 113 -3.61 17.72 -0.68
CA ASP A 113 -4.57 16.79 -1.28
C ASP A 113 -5.84 17.51 -1.75
N ASP A 114 -5.72 18.77 -2.18
CA ASP A 114 -6.82 19.53 -2.76
C ASP A 114 -7.33 18.87 -4.05
N LEU A 115 -8.60 19.13 -4.42
CA LEU A 115 -9.27 18.46 -5.54
C LEU A 115 -8.52 18.58 -6.88
N ASP A 116 -7.90 19.73 -7.13
CA ASP A 116 -7.12 19.98 -8.35
C ASP A 116 -5.90 19.03 -8.41
N ILE A 117 -5.24 18.81 -7.27
CA ILE A 117 -4.10 17.89 -7.15
C ILE A 117 -4.54 16.46 -7.45
N VAL A 118 -5.65 16.02 -6.86
CA VAL A 118 -6.21 14.67 -7.08
C VAL A 118 -6.54 14.44 -8.56
N THR A 119 -7.14 15.45 -9.20
CA THR A 119 -7.49 15.40 -10.62
C THR A 119 -6.24 15.28 -11.50
N ASP A 120 -5.21 16.08 -11.21
CA ASP A 120 -3.95 16.04 -11.94
C ASP A 120 -3.19 14.71 -11.80
N ILE A 121 -3.26 14.10 -10.60
CA ILE A 121 -2.73 12.77 -10.32
C ILE A 121 -3.46 11.74 -11.18
N ALA A 122 -4.80 11.72 -11.15
CA ALA A 122 -5.61 10.78 -11.93
C ALA A 122 -5.34 10.92 -13.44
N ASP A 123 -5.35 12.14 -13.97
CA ASP A 123 -5.09 12.43 -15.38
C ASP A 123 -3.71 11.98 -15.84
N THR A 124 -2.72 12.06 -14.96
CA THR A 124 -1.36 11.66 -15.31
C THR A 124 -1.19 10.17 -15.20
N ILE A 125 -1.73 9.54 -14.15
CA ILE A 125 -1.74 8.09 -13.97
C ILE A 125 -2.49 7.41 -15.13
N GLY A 126 -3.61 7.97 -15.60
CA GLY A 126 -4.37 7.40 -16.72
C GLY A 126 -3.57 7.31 -18.03
N LYS A 127 -2.51 8.12 -18.18
CA LYS A 127 -1.59 8.10 -19.31
C LYS A 127 -0.43 7.11 -19.13
N LYS A 128 -0.32 6.45 -17.97
CA LYS A 128 0.75 5.52 -17.62
C LYS A 128 0.30 4.09 -17.93
N GLU A 129 0.77 3.55 -19.04
CA GLU A 129 0.33 2.27 -19.59
C GLU A 129 0.45 1.06 -18.65
N LYS A 130 1.41 1.10 -17.71
CA LYS A 130 1.75 -0.02 -16.83
C LYS A 130 1.01 0.01 -15.50
N ILE A 131 0.31 1.11 -15.21
CA ILE A 131 -0.49 1.21 -14.00
C ILE A 131 -1.77 0.42 -14.23
N GLN A 132 -1.99 -0.59 -13.41
CA GLN A 132 -3.19 -1.41 -13.46
C GLN A 132 -4.31 -0.75 -12.66
N GLN A 133 -4.00 -0.30 -11.44
CA GLN A 133 -4.95 0.36 -10.55
C GLN A 133 -4.26 1.48 -9.77
N SER A 134 -5.03 2.50 -9.40
CA SER A 134 -4.61 3.50 -8.43
C SER A 134 -5.77 4.02 -7.60
N GLY A 135 -5.50 4.39 -6.36
CA GLY A 135 -6.48 4.98 -5.46
C GLY A 135 -5.86 5.88 -4.39
N LEU A 136 -6.70 6.73 -3.84
CA LEU A 136 -6.45 7.45 -2.59
C LEU A 136 -6.84 6.56 -1.42
N ALA A 137 -6.04 6.60 -0.38
CA ALA A 137 -6.22 5.79 0.81
C ALA A 137 -5.85 6.54 2.08
N HIS A 138 -6.36 6.04 3.19
CA HIS A 138 -5.83 6.30 4.52
C HIS A 138 -5.11 5.06 5.07
N MET A 139 -4.21 5.31 6.01
CA MET A 139 -3.35 4.32 6.64
C MET A 139 -3.64 4.21 8.13
N ASP A 140 -3.94 2.99 8.58
CA ASP A 140 -3.92 2.60 9.98
C ASP A 140 -2.63 1.84 10.30
N LEU A 141 -2.06 2.11 11.48
CA LEU A 141 -0.83 1.50 11.98
C LEU A 141 -1.14 0.57 13.14
N PHE A 142 -0.63 -0.66 13.07
CA PHE A 142 -0.75 -1.66 14.12
C PHE A 142 0.65 -2.14 14.53
N CYS A 143 1.07 -1.72 15.72
CA CYS A 143 2.39 -2.02 16.26
C CYS A 143 2.33 -2.11 17.79
N HIS A 144 3.01 -3.08 18.39
CA HIS A 144 3.19 -3.15 19.84
C HIS A 144 4.07 -2.00 20.35
N ASP A 145 5.08 -1.64 19.56
CA ASP A 145 5.98 -0.53 19.87
C ASP A 145 5.40 0.75 19.29
N ILE A 146 4.76 1.55 20.15
CA ILE A 146 4.17 2.82 19.76
C ILE A 146 5.29 3.75 19.26
N PRO A 147 5.21 4.26 18.02
CA PRO A 147 6.19 5.22 17.53
C PRO A 147 6.30 6.47 18.39
N LYS A 148 7.52 7.01 18.50
CA LYS A 148 7.75 8.28 19.21
C LYS A 148 7.04 9.47 18.55
N PHE A 149 6.85 9.41 17.24
CA PHE A 149 6.23 10.45 16.44
C PHE A 149 5.05 9.89 15.67
N THR A 150 3.95 10.64 15.65
CA THR A 150 2.81 10.30 14.79
C THR A 150 3.11 10.71 13.36
N PHE A 151 2.91 9.79 12.41
CA PHE A 151 3.04 10.11 11.00
C PHE A 151 1.91 11.06 10.55
N PRO A 152 2.20 12.27 10.07
CA PRO A 152 1.18 13.30 9.87
C PRO A 152 0.36 13.14 8.58
N TYR A 153 0.81 12.31 7.64
CA TYR A 153 0.22 12.19 6.30
C TYR A 153 -0.58 10.88 6.11
N LYS A 154 -1.04 10.29 7.22
CA LYS A 154 -1.72 8.98 7.19
C LYS A 154 -3.00 8.97 6.37
N ASP A 155 -3.68 10.11 6.22
CA ASP A 155 -4.96 10.23 5.51
C ASP A 155 -4.77 10.67 4.04
N LYS A 156 -3.51 10.78 3.57
CA LYS A 156 -3.15 11.34 2.26
C LYS A 156 -2.28 10.39 1.45
N ILE A 157 -2.69 9.12 1.37
CA ILE A 157 -1.91 8.07 0.70
C ILE A 157 -2.38 7.88 -0.74
N VAL A 158 -1.43 7.75 -1.67
CA VAL A 158 -1.67 7.34 -3.05
C VAL A 158 -1.06 5.96 -3.26
N ILE A 159 -1.85 5.02 -3.76
CA ILE A 159 -1.40 3.66 -4.06
C ILE A 159 -1.39 3.48 -5.58
N LEU A 160 -0.29 2.94 -6.10
CA LEU A 160 -0.10 2.57 -7.50
C LEU A 160 0.15 1.06 -7.60
N GLU A 161 -0.74 0.34 -8.27
CA GLU A 161 -0.50 -1.05 -8.68
C GLU A 161 0.10 -1.07 -10.07
N VAL A 162 1.24 -1.75 -10.22
CA VAL A 162 1.95 -1.85 -11.50
C VAL A 162 2.01 -3.29 -11.96
N ALA A 163 1.59 -3.50 -13.20
CA ALA A 163 1.73 -4.75 -13.92
C ALA A 163 2.71 -4.53 -15.09
N ASP A 164 3.89 -5.11 -15.00
CA ASP A 164 4.93 -5.05 -16.04
C ASP A 164 5.82 -6.29 -15.90
N ASN A 165 6.29 -6.83 -17.03
CA ASN A 165 7.16 -8.00 -17.06
C ASN A 165 8.65 -7.66 -16.88
N LYS A 166 8.99 -6.38 -16.76
CA LYS A 166 10.35 -5.94 -16.44
C LYS A 166 10.75 -6.26 -15.00
N SER A 167 12.04 -6.11 -14.70
CA SER A 167 12.57 -6.27 -13.35
C SER A 167 11.98 -5.27 -12.36
N HIS A 168 11.90 -5.65 -11.09
CA HIS A 168 11.46 -4.78 -9.98
C HIS A 168 12.19 -3.43 -9.95
N GLN A 169 13.50 -3.41 -10.21
CA GLN A 169 14.28 -2.16 -10.30
C GLN A 169 13.80 -1.24 -11.44
N SER A 170 13.42 -1.83 -12.58
CA SER A 170 12.90 -1.05 -13.71
C SER A 170 11.51 -0.48 -13.40
N ILE A 171 10.69 -1.24 -12.69
CA ILE A 171 9.35 -0.83 -12.25
C ILE A 171 9.46 0.28 -11.19
N CYS A 172 10.39 0.17 -10.23
CA CYS A 172 10.65 1.22 -9.25
C CYS A 172 11.02 2.54 -9.94
N LYS A 173 11.99 2.50 -10.88
CA LYS A 173 12.36 3.69 -11.68
C LYS A 173 11.20 4.27 -12.49
N TYR A 174 10.27 3.42 -12.94
CA TYR A 174 9.07 3.87 -13.61
C TYR A 174 8.14 4.64 -12.67
N CYS A 175 7.96 4.16 -11.44
CA CYS A 175 7.19 4.84 -10.41
C CYS A 175 7.86 6.16 -9.98
N ASP A 176 9.19 6.16 -9.80
CA ASP A 176 9.95 7.38 -9.49
C ASP A 176 9.78 8.44 -10.58
N LYS A 177 9.74 8.02 -11.85
CA LYS A 177 9.46 8.94 -12.97
C LYS A 177 8.05 9.53 -12.89
N ILE A 178 7.05 8.79 -12.40
CA ILE A 178 5.69 9.31 -12.20
C ILE A 178 5.72 10.40 -11.12
N SER A 179 6.34 10.14 -9.96
CA SER A 179 6.49 11.17 -8.90
C SER A 179 7.25 12.41 -9.40
N TYR A 180 8.28 12.22 -10.22
CA TYR A 180 9.00 13.35 -10.83
C TYR A 180 8.16 14.13 -11.84
N ASP A 181 7.35 13.45 -12.66
CA ASP A 181 6.39 14.11 -13.56
C ASP A 181 5.32 14.90 -12.78
N MET A 182 4.90 14.41 -11.60
CA MET A 182 4.01 15.12 -10.67
C MET A 182 4.68 16.36 -10.09
N SER A 183 5.95 16.23 -9.69
CA SER A 183 6.73 17.34 -9.13
C SER A 183 6.84 18.50 -10.13
N ARG A 184 6.91 18.22 -11.43
CA ARG A 184 6.91 19.24 -12.50
C ARG A 184 5.59 20.01 -12.63
N LYS A 185 4.48 19.45 -12.12
CA LYS A 185 3.18 20.12 -12.00
C LYS A 185 3.01 20.82 -10.65
N GLY A 186 4.03 20.82 -9.79
CA GLY A 186 3.95 21.37 -8.43
C GLY A 186 3.33 20.42 -7.40
N ILE A 187 3.10 19.15 -7.76
CA ILE A 187 2.53 18.13 -6.88
C ILE A 187 3.65 17.30 -6.27
N ILE A 188 3.83 17.41 -4.96
CA ILE A 188 4.88 16.70 -4.23
C ILE A 188 4.33 15.36 -3.73
N MET A 189 4.78 14.28 -4.36
CA MET A 189 4.50 12.90 -3.98
C MET A 189 5.74 12.25 -3.37
N HIS A 190 5.76 12.15 -2.06
CA HIS A 190 6.86 11.51 -1.34
C HIS A 190 6.67 10.01 -1.31
N ASN A 191 7.72 9.25 -1.60
CA ASN A 191 7.65 7.79 -1.50
C ASN A 191 7.46 7.40 -0.03
N PHE A 192 6.43 6.61 0.25
CA PHE A 192 6.27 5.94 1.54
C PHE A 192 7.02 4.60 1.50
N ALA A 193 6.61 3.75 0.56
CA ALA A 193 7.16 2.42 0.40
C ALA A 193 6.97 1.90 -1.04
N SER A 194 7.87 1.01 -1.43
CA SER A 194 7.81 0.28 -2.69
C SER A 194 7.88 -1.21 -2.40
N LEU A 195 6.83 -1.94 -2.76
CA LEU A 195 6.68 -3.37 -2.51
C LEU A 195 6.82 -4.14 -3.82
N SER A 196 7.85 -4.99 -3.88
CA SER A 196 8.07 -5.96 -4.94
C SER A 196 7.38 -7.27 -4.59
N LEU A 197 6.39 -7.69 -5.38
CA LEU A 197 5.63 -8.92 -5.14
C LEU A 197 6.40 -10.09 -5.75
N LEU A 198 6.92 -10.96 -4.88
CA LEU A 198 7.80 -12.07 -5.28
C LEU A 198 7.02 -13.35 -5.54
N GLU A 199 6.02 -13.64 -4.70
CA GLU A 199 5.23 -14.86 -4.77
C GLU A 199 3.77 -14.55 -4.44
N LYS A 200 2.83 -15.15 -5.20
CA LYS A 200 1.40 -15.12 -4.89
C LYS A 200 1.05 -16.35 -4.07
N LEU A 201 0.53 -16.11 -2.87
CA LEU A 201 0.15 -17.14 -1.89
C LEU A 201 -1.35 -17.49 -1.95
N LYS A 202 -2.18 -16.61 -2.54
CA LYS A 202 -3.62 -16.78 -2.79
C LYS A 202 -4.03 -16.02 -4.05
#